data_AF-A0A800BV26-F1
#
_entry.id   AF-A0A800BV26-F1
#
_cell.length_a   1.000
_cell.length_b   1.000
_cell.length_c   1.000
_cell.angle_alpha   90.00
_cell.angle_beta   90.00
_cell.angle_gamma   90.00
#
_symmetry.space_group_name_H-M   'P 1'
#
loop_
_entity.id
_entity.type
_entity.pdbx_description
1 polymer ?
#
loop_
_entity_poly.entity_id
_entity_poly.type
_entity_poly.pdbx_seq_one_letter_code
_entity_poly.pdbx_strand_id
1 'polypeptide(L)'
;MRRAVTTFFIFSLPLLIYLGNTEYGYTKAVFALFVISSLIVLWALELELEMALKGKGRYRLNLTPLFLPGVALLLAGALSMVNATSLGTALQSLGLLFYFFAFYLFIANTVRQEWELQLLLGVILASAFFASIYGILQYFGVLPGAPGVPRGPGAIISSMGNKNYLGGFLVYLVLPGLILPLRLRSRVLRGLSLVALATIIYTLTLIKSDGVWLALTVSGAFLIGGFLYFKLYRALRLERGWVAIGGGGLLLLTLVLASMLPPAVTGTGSMDSPGVPIPMDGDREGEDPHLKAEVEGPLPLWAQASFSGGPLERILERIRDRTRLWDWWVGWEMLKDHPLLGI
;
A
#
# COMPACT_ATOMS: atom_id res chain seq x y z
N MET A 1 3.59 27.85 2.24
CA MET A 1 4.30 26.85 3.08
C MET A 1 3.56 25.51 3.14
N ARG A 2 2.30 25.44 3.64
CA ARG A 2 1.49 24.21 3.74
C ARG A 2 1.54 23.27 2.53
N ARG A 3 1.32 23.81 1.33
CA ARG A 3 1.30 23.04 0.08
C ARG A 3 2.64 22.35 -0.18
N ALA A 4 3.74 23.08 -0.03
CA ALA A 4 5.08 22.52 -0.25
C ALA A 4 5.38 21.38 0.73
N VAL A 5 5.06 21.57 2.02
CA VAL A 5 5.24 20.54 3.06
C VAL A 5 4.37 19.31 2.78
N THR A 6 3.11 19.53 2.39
CA THR A 6 2.15 18.46 2.06
C THR A 6 2.62 17.66 0.84
N THR A 7 3.05 18.34 -0.22
CA THR A 7 3.57 17.72 -1.43
C THR A 7 4.84 16.93 -1.13
N PHE A 8 5.77 17.52 -0.38
CA PHE A 8 7.00 16.84 0.04
C PHE A 8 6.69 15.60 0.88
N PHE A 9 5.75 15.69 1.82
CA PHE A 9 5.34 14.58 2.65
C PHE A 9 4.76 13.42 1.83
N ILE A 10 3.81 13.71 0.94
CA ILE A 10 3.18 12.70 0.07
C ILE A 10 4.21 12.07 -0.88
N PHE A 11 5.20 12.83 -1.35
CA PHE A 11 6.29 12.31 -2.16
C PHE A 11 7.21 11.37 -1.38
N SER A 12 7.64 11.82 -0.20
CA SER A 12 8.73 11.20 0.55
C SER A 12 8.27 10.00 1.37
N LEU A 13 7.04 9.99 1.88
CA LEU A 13 6.55 8.91 2.76
C LEU A 13 6.67 7.51 2.12
N PRO A 14 6.24 7.26 0.85
CA PRO A 14 6.42 5.96 0.23
C PRO A 14 7.90 5.61 0.00
N LEU A 15 8.76 6.60 -0.28
CA LEU A 15 10.18 6.42 -0.58
C LEU A 15 11.09 6.36 0.65
N LEU A 16 10.56 6.66 1.84
CA LEU A 16 11.35 6.65 3.06
C LEU A 16 11.88 5.23 3.36
N ILE A 17 13.19 5.05 3.26
CA ILE A 17 13.88 3.81 3.61
C ILE A 17 14.81 4.12 4.78
N TYR A 18 14.75 3.29 5.82
CA TYR A 18 15.75 3.31 6.88
C TYR A 18 16.44 1.96 6.89
N LEU A 19 17.70 1.96 6.43
CA LEU A 19 18.47 0.73 6.22
C LEU A 19 18.82 0.01 7.52
N GLY A 20 18.79 0.70 8.66
CA GLY A 20 19.08 0.12 9.98
C GLY A 20 17.89 -0.57 10.65
N ASN A 21 16.70 -0.59 10.05
CA ASN A 21 15.52 -1.25 10.60
C ASN A 21 14.94 -2.21 9.57
N THR A 22 14.70 -3.45 9.98
CA THR A 22 14.03 -4.46 9.18
C THR A 22 12.52 -4.19 9.07
N GLU A 23 11.96 -3.40 9.99
CA GLU A 23 10.56 -2.98 10.00
C GLU A 23 10.36 -1.57 9.43
N TYR A 24 10.37 -1.46 8.10
CA TYR A 24 10.12 -0.18 7.41
C TYR A 24 8.79 0.48 7.77
N GLY A 25 7.79 -0.30 8.22
CA GLY A 25 6.49 0.20 8.66
C GLY A 25 6.59 1.15 9.85
N TYR A 26 7.42 0.83 10.85
CA TYR A 26 7.57 1.63 12.06
C TYR A 26 8.13 3.02 11.75
N THR A 27 9.23 3.09 11.00
CA THR A 27 9.85 4.36 10.63
C THR A 27 8.90 5.25 9.83
N LYS A 28 8.14 4.67 8.89
CA LYS A 28 7.12 5.40 8.12
C LYS A 28 5.98 5.89 9.01
N ALA A 29 5.52 5.08 9.97
CA ALA A 29 4.48 5.47 10.91
C ALA A 29 4.94 6.65 11.77
N VAL A 30 6.13 6.59 12.38
CA VAL A 30 6.69 7.69 13.18
C VAL A 30 6.84 8.96 12.35
N PHE A 31 7.41 8.84 11.14
CA PHE A 31 7.53 9.98 10.22
C PHE A 31 6.18 10.58 9.84
N ALA A 32 5.18 9.74 9.54
CA ALA A 32 3.83 10.17 9.25
C ALA A 32 3.18 10.89 10.44
N LEU A 33 3.27 10.32 11.64
CA LEU A 33 2.72 10.92 12.85
C LEU A 33 3.35 12.29 13.12
N PHE A 34 4.67 12.42 13.01
CA PHE A 34 5.37 13.69 13.23
C PHE A 34 4.95 14.76 12.23
N VAL A 35 4.97 14.44 10.93
CA VAL A 35 4.64 15.40 9.86
C VAL A 35 3.15 15.76 9.87
N ILE A 36 2.26 14.78 10.04
CA ILE A 36 0.82 15.03 10.12
C ILE A 36 0.50 15.87 11.37
N SER A 37 1.09 15.58 12.54
CA SER A 37 0.93 16.42 13.74
C SER A 37 1.34 17.87 13.47
N SER A 38 2.51 18.06 12.85
CA SER A 38 3.03 19.38 12.51
C SER A 38 2.09 20.13 11.54
N LEU A 39 1.58 19.44 10.52
CA LEU A 39 0.63 20.01 9.57
C LEU A 39 -0.71 20.40 10.21
N ILE A 40 -1.22 19.57 11.14
CA ILE A 40 -2.46 19.85 11.88
C ILE A 40 -2.27 21.04 12.82
N VAL A 41 -1.16 21.11 13.56
CA VAL A 41 -0.85 22.24 14.44
C VAL A 41 -0.73 23.54 13.64
N LEU A 42 0.01 23.52 12.52
CA LEU A 42 0.10 24.68 11.63
C LEU A 42 -1.26 25.08 11.07
N TRP A 43 -2.09 24.10 10.70
CA TRP A 43 -3.44 24.37 10.24
C TRP A 43 -4.31 25.00 11.33
N ALA A 44 -4.28 24.48 12.56
CA ALA A 44 -5.02 25.02 13.70
C ALA A 44 -4.60 26.47 14.02
N LEU A 45 -3.29 26.76 14.04
CA LEU A 45 -2.79 28.12 14.26
C LEU A 45 -3.24 29.09 13.17
N GLU A 46 -3.24 28.66 11.91
CA GLU A 46 -3.76 29.47 10.81
C GLU A 46 -5.27 29.72 10.94
N LEU A 47 -6.03 28.71 11.37
CA LEU A 47 -7.47 28.87 11.63
C LEU A 47 -7.72 29.92 12.71
N GLU A 48 -7.00 29.84 13.82
CA GLU A 48 -7.13 30.82 14.91
C GLU A 48 -6.77 32.23 14.47
N LEU A 49 -5.67 32.38 13.72
CA LEU A 49 -5.24 33.67 13.19
C LEU A 49 -6.26 34.23 12.19
N GLU A 50 -6.83 33.40 11.32
CA GLU A 50 -7.89 33.84 10.42
C GLU A 50 -9.17 34.23 11.17
N MET A 51 -9.56 33.49 12.21
CA MET A 51 -10.72 33.83 13.04
C MET A 51 -10.50 35.12 13.83
N ALA A 52 -9.29 35.35 14.32
CA ALA A 52 -8.91 36.58 15.02
C ALA A 52 -8.95 37.81 14.08
N LEU A 53 -8.45 37.67 12.84
CA LEU A 53 -8.39 38.77 11.88
C LEU A 53 -9.71 39.04 11.15
N LYS A 54 -10.49 38.01 10.82
CA LYS A 54 -11.68 38.12 9.95
C LYS A 54 -13.00 37.99 10.72
N GLY A 55 -12.94 37.76 12.03
CA GLY A 55 -14.08 37.49 12.90
C GLY A 55 -14.57 36.04 12.83
N LYS A 56 -15.05 35.52 13.97
CA LYS A 56 -15.39 34.10 14.20
C LYS A 56 -16.41 33.48 13.22
N GLY A 57 -17.21 34.30 12.53
CA GLY A 57 -18.35 33.81 11.72
C GLY A 57 -18.07 33.44 10.26
N ARG A 58 -16.85 33.66 9.74
CA ARG A 58 -16.57 33.50 8.30
C ARG A 58 -15.88 32.20 7.90
N TYR A 59 -15.36 31.44 8.85
CA TYR A 59 -14.68 30.18 8.53
C TYR A 59 -15.69 29.03 8.46
N ARG A 60 -15.72 28.30 7.35
CA ARG A 60 -16.54 27.09 7.17
C ARG A 60 -15.63 25.92 6.83
N LEU A 61 -15.68 24.88 7.66
CA LEU A 61 -15.01 23.61 7.37
C LEU A 61 -15.73 22.92 6.21
N ASN A 62 -14.95 22.48 5.23
CA ASN A 62 -15.44 21.68 4.13
C ASN A 62 -15.49 20.21 4.56
N LEU A 63 -16.67 19.77 5.01
CA LEU A 63 -16.94 18.37 5.33
C LEU A 63 -17.48 17.68 4.08
N THR A 64 -16.60 16.95 3.39
CA THR A 64 -17.03 16.18 2.21
C THR A 64 -17.93 15.01 2.64
N PRO A 65 -18.70 14.39 1.72
CA PRO A 65 -19.51 13.21 2.04
C PRO A 65 -18.72 12.04 2.65
N LEU A 66 -17.39 11.98 2.45
CA LEU A 66 -16.50 10.99 3.07
C LEU A 66 -16.27 11.23 4.57
N PHE A 67 -16.68 12.38 5.10
CA PHE A 67 -16.61 12.67 6.53
C PHE A 67 -17.40 11.65 7.36
N LEU A 68 -18.65 11.38 6.98
CA LEU A 68 -19.53 10.47 7.73
C LEU A 68 -19.00 9.02 7.74
N PRO A 69 -18.62 8.42 6.58
CA PRO A 69 -17.94 7.12 6.58
C PRO A 69 -16.67 7.08 7.42
N GLY A 70 -15.86 8.14 7.39
CA GLY A 70 -14.64 8.20 8.21
C GLY A 70 -14.91 8.27 9.71
N VAL A 71 -15.91 9.03 10.14
CA VAL A 71 -16.37 9.04 11.54
C VAL A 71 -16.93 7.68 11.93
N ALA A 72 -17.77 7.07 11.09
CA ALA A 72 -18.30 5.74 11.33
C ALA A 72 -17.18 4.69 11.48
N LEU A 73 -16.14 4.77 10.67
CA LEU A 73 -14.97 3.90 10.77
C LEU A 73 -14.19 4.11 12.08
N LEU A 74 -14.03 5.36 12.54
CA LEU A 74 -13.41 5.65 13.83
C LEU A 74 -14.25 5.13 15.00
N LEU A 75 -15.57 5.29 14.94
CA LEU A 75 -16.48 4.76 15.96
C LEU A 75 -16.47 3.23 15.98
N ALA A 76 -16.50 2.58 14.81
CA ALA A 76 -16.38 1.14 14.70
C ALA A 76 -15.04 0.65 15.28
N GLY A 77 -13.93 1.32 14.95
CA GLY A 77 -12.62 1.02 15.52
C GLY A 77 -12.59 1.18 17.03
N ALA A 78 -13.18 2.25 17.57
CA ALA A 78 -13.30 2.47 19.02
C ALA A 78 -14.18 1.42 19.71
N LEU A 79 -15.26 0.98 19.08
CA LEU A 79 -16.12 -0.09 19.59
C LEU A 79 -15.41 -1.46 19.57
N SER A 80 -14.64 -1.75 18.52
CA SER A 80 -13.84 -2.98 18.39
C SER A 80 -12.83 -3.13 19.54
N MET A 81 -12.37 -2.01 20.12
CA MET A 81 -11.47 -2.03 21.28
C MET A 81 -12.02 -2.71 22.54
N VAL A 82 -13.35 -2.77 22.70
CA VAL A 82 -13.99 -3.34 23.90
C VAL A 82 -13.58 -4.80 24.13
N ASN A 83 -13.27 -5.53 23.04
CA ASN A 83 -12.87 -6.93 23.08
C ASN A 83 -11.44 -7.15 22.57
N ALA A 84 -10.59 -6.12 22.59
CA ALA A 84 -9.24 -6.23 22.09
C ALA A 84 -8.37 -7.10 23.01
N THR A 85 -7.68 -8.09 22.43
CA THR A 85 -6.71 -8.95 23.14
C THR A 85 -5.51 -8.17 23.67
N SER A 86 -5.09 -7.13 22.95
CA SER A 86 -4.05 -6.18 23.36
C SER A 86 -4.57 -4.76 23.19
N LEU A 87 -4.91 -4.12 24.31
CA LEU A 87 -5.39 -2.74 24.31
C LEU A 87 -4.34 -1.76 23.74
N GLY A 88 -3.06 -1.99 24.03
CA GLY A 88 -1.97 -1.13 23.53
C GLY A 88 -1.87 -1.13 22.01
N THR A 89 -1.90 -2.32 21.39
CA THR A 89 -1.87 -2.46 19.93
C THR A 89 -3.13 -1.90 19.29
N ALA A 90 -4.30 -2.14 19.89
CA ALA A 90 -5.57 -1.57 19.41
C ALA A 90 -5.57 -0.04 19.48
N LEU A 91 -5.09 0.56 20.58
CA LEU A 91 -4.95 2.01 20.74
C LEU A 91 -4.00 2.59 19.70
N GLN A 92 -2.88 1.93 19.42
CA GLN A 92 -1.92 2.37 18.41
C GLN A 92 -2.56 2.38 17.02
N SER A 93 -3.29 1.33 16.65
CA SER A 93 -3.99 1.22 15.36
C SER A 93 -5.11 2.26 15.24
N LEU A 94 -5.91 2.46 16.29
CA LEU A 94 -6.94 3.50 16.32
C LEU A 94 -6.32 4.90 16.23
N GLY A 95 -5.19 5.12 16.91
CA GLY A 95 -4.41 6.35 16.83
C GLY A 95 -3.98 6.63 15.39
N LEU A 96 -3.38 5.65 14.71
CA LEU A 96 -3.00 5.78 13.29
C LEU A 96 -4.21 6.10 12.40
N LEU A 97 -5.34 5.42 12.62
CA LEU A 97 -6.58 5.66 11.88
C LEU A 97 -7.08 7.10 12.09
N PHE A 98 -7.08 7.58 13.34
CA PHE A 98 -7.42 8.97 13.67
C PHE A 98 -6.49 9.96 12.97
N TYR A 99 -5.18 9.71 12.96
CA TYR A 99 -4.21 10.55 12.28
C TYR A 99 -4.44 10.60 10.77
N PHE A 100 -4.73 9.48 10.12
CA PHE A 100 -5.06 9.47 8.69
C PHE A 100 -6.38 10.17 8.40
N PHE A 101 -7.38 10.03 9.27
CA PHE A 101 -8.64 10.76 9.14
C PHE A 101 -8.45 12.29 9.31
N ALA A 102 -7.64 12.71 10.29
CA ALA A 102 -7.29 14.11 10.49
C ALA A 102 -6.48 14.66 9.30
N PHE A 103 -5.57 13.86 8.74
CA PHE A 103 -4.86 14.23 7.51
C PHE A 103 -5.80 14.36 6.31
N TYR A 104 -6.78 13.46 6.16
CA TYR A 104 -7.83 13.59 5.16
C TYR A 104 -8.59 14.92 5.31
N LEU A 105 -9.03 15.27 6.53
CA LEU A 105 -9.70 16.54 6.81
C LEU A 105 -8.83 17.74 6.46
N PHE A 106 -7.55 17.68 6.83
CA PHE A 106 -6.57 18.70 6.45
C PHE A 106 -6.50 18.86 4.93
N ILE A 107 -6.37 17.76 4.16
CA ILE A 107 -6.32 17.81 2.70
C ILE A 107 -7.62 18.39 2.11
N ALA A 108 -8.78 17.94 2.57
CA ALA A 108 -10.09 18.42 2.12
C ALA A 108 -10.31 19.92 2.35
N ASN A 109 -9.66 20.50 3.36
CA ASN A 109 -9.71 21.93 3.68
C ASN A 109 -8.51 22.74 3.14
N THR A 110 -7.48 22.06 2.63
CA THR A 110 -6.29 22.68 2.03
C THR A 110 -6.39 22.81 0.52
N VAL A 111 -6.86 21.74 -0.13
CA VAL A 111 -6.96 21.65 -1.59
C VAL A 111 -8.21 22.38 -2.05
N ARG A 112 -8.03 23.49 -2.77
CA ARG A 112 -9.15 24.33 -3.25
C ARG A 112 -9.31 24.31 -4.76
N GLN A 113 -8.24 24.00 -5.48
CA GLN A 113 -8.19 24.12 -6.93
C GLN A 113 -7.86 22.78 -7.59
N GLU A 114 -8.42 22.51 -8.78
CA GLU A 114 -8.23 21.24 -9.48
C GLU A 114 -6.75 20.94 -9.78
N TRP A 115 -5.93 21.96 -10.06
CA TRP A 115 -4.51 21.76 -10.33
C TRP A 115 -3.74 21.31 -9.08
N GLU A 116 -4.20 21.67 -7.87
CA GLU A 116 -3.59 21.23 -6.62
C GLU A 116 -3.82 19.73 -6.44
N LEU A 117 -5.02 19.26 -6.75
CA LEU A 117 -5.33 17.83 -6.76
C LEU A 117 -4.47 17.09 -7.81
N GLN A 118 -4.32 17.66 -9.01
CA GLN A 118 -3.43 17.10 -10.05
C GLN A 118 -1.97 17.06 -9.59
N LEU A 119 -1.50 18.09 -8.87
CA LEU A 119 -0.15 18.13 -8.30
C LEU A 119 0.04 17.00 -7.27
N LEU A 120 -0.88 16.88 -6.30
CA LEU A 120 -0.81 15.82 -5.27
C LEU A 120 -0.82 14.42 -5.90
N LEU A 121 -1.70 14.21 -6.88
CA LEU A 121 -1.78 12.95 -7.61
C LEU A 121 -0.54 12.68 -8.46
N GLY A 122 0.00 13.70 -9.13
CA GLY A 122 1.24 13.58 -9.90
C GLY A 122 2.44 13.25 -9.01
N VAL A 123 2.48 13.81 -7.81
CA VAL A 123 3.57 13.61 -6.84
C VAL A 123 3.51 12.22 -6.21
N ILE A 124 2.33 11.74 -5.82
CA ILE A 124 2.20 10.35 -5.32
C ILE A 124 2.47 9.33 -6.43
N LEU A 125 2.09 9.64 -7.68
CA LEU A 125 2.41 8.81 -8.85
C LEU A 125 3.91 8.78 -9.13
N ALA A 126 4.60 9.92 -9.01
CA ALA A 126 6.05 9.99 -9.13
C ALA A 126 6.76 9.18 -8.02
N SER A 127 6.25 9.26 -6.79
CA SER A 127 6.73 8.43 -5.68
C SER A 127 6.55 6.94 -5.97
N ALA A 128 5.38 6.55 -6.48
CA ALA A 128 5.11 5.17 -6.89
C ALA A 128 5.98 4.69 -8.05
N PHE A 129 6.31 5.57 -8.99
CA PHE A 129 7.27 5.27 -10.06
C PHE A 129 8.66 4.94 -9.50
N PHE A 130 9.19 5.75 -8.59
CA PHE A 130 10.51 5.48 -7.99
C PHE A 130 10.48 4.21 -7.11
N ALA A 131 9.42 4.00 -6.33
CA ALA A 131 9.24 2.76 -5.57
C ALA A 131 9.16 1.53 -6.50
N SER A 132 8.53 1.68 -7.67
CA SER A 132 8.43 0.64 -8.70
C SER A 132 9.80 0.34 -9.32
N ILE A 133 10.57 1.37 -9.71
CA ILE A 133 11.96 1.19 -10.19
C ILE A 133 12.79 0.42 -9.16
N TYR A 134 12.73 0.85 -7.90
CA TYR A 134 13.48 0.20 -6.82
C TYR A 134 13.06 -1.29 -6.67
N GLY A 135 11.77 -1.59 -6.74
CA GLY A 135 11.25 -2.96 -6.73
C GLY A 135 11.68 -3.80 -7.96
N ILE A 136 11.73 -3.20 -9.15
CA ILE A 136 12.21 -3.86 -10.38
C ILE A 136 13.71 -4.17 -10.25
N LEU A 137 14.51 -3.24 -9.73
CA LEU A 137 15.95 -3.46 -9.53
C LEU A 137 16.21 -4.57 -8.51
N GLN A 138 15.38 -4.68 -7.45
CA GLN A 138 15.43 -5.81 -6.52
C GLN A 138 15.02 -7.13 -7.18
N TYR A 139 14.01 -7.13 -8.05
CA TYR A 139 13.61 -8.32 -8.79
C TYR A 139 14.77 -8.90 -9.62
N PHE A 140 15.57 -8.04 -10.26
CA PHE A 140 16.73 -8.47 -11.05
C PHE A 140 18.00 -8.72 -10.22
N GLY A 141 17.98 -8.49 -8.91
CA GLY A 141 19.16 -8.64 -8.04
C GLY A 141 20.21 -7.55 -8.21
N VAL A 142 19.86 -6.42 -8.84
CA VAL A 142 20.75 -5.25 -8.99
C VAL A 142 20.87 -4.49 -7.66
N LEU A 143 19.79 -4.49 -6.88
CA LEU A 143 19.75 -3.88 -5.54
C LEU A 143 19.36 -4.92 -4.49
N PRO A 144 19.81 -4.76 -3.23
CA PRO A 144 19.45 -5.68 -2.16
C PRO A 144 17.94 -5.72 -1.97
N GLY A 145 17.38 -6.92 -2.03
CA GLY A 145 15.98 -7.24 -1.80
C GLY A 145 15.72 -7.79 -0.41
N ALA A 146 14.71 -8.64 -0.29
CA ALA A 146 14.47 -9.41 0.93
C ALA A 146 15.72 -10.22 1.35
N PRO A 147 16.05 -10.28 2.65
CA PRO A 147 17.16 -11.09 3.16
C PRO A 147 17.06 -12.54 2.68
N GLY A 148 18.18 -13.10 2.21
CA GLY A 148 18.24 -14.48 1.72
C GLY A 148 17.62 -14.72 0.33
N VAL A 149 17.06 -13.69 -0.32
CA VAL A 149 16.45 -13.83 -1.66
C VAL A 149 17.18 -12.95 -2.68
N PRO A 150 18.12 -13.51 -3.47
CA PRO A 150 18.98 -12.70 -4.34
C PRO A 150 18.27 -12.15 -5.58
N ARG A 151 17.18 -12.78 -6.05
CA ARG A 151 16.43 -12.36 -7.25
C ARG A 151 15.00 -12.91 -7.29
N GLY A 152 14.18 -12.38 -8.19
CA GLY A 152 12.84 -12.86 -8.49
C GLY A 152 11.74 -12.21 -7.65
N PRO A 153 10.49 -12.72 -7.73
CA PRO A 153 9.33 -12.11 -7.07
C PRO A 153 9.46 -12.01 -5.54
N GLY A 154 10.20 -12.95 -4.92
CA GLY A 154 10.45 -12.96 -3.48
C GLY A 154 11.44 -11.89 -3.02
N ALA A 155 12.29 -11.38 -3.92
CA ALA A 155 13.25 -10.32 -3.60
C ALA A 155 12.59 -8.94 -3.50
N ILE A 156 11.40 -8.76 -4.09
CA ILE A 156 10.71 -7.47 -4.14
C ILE A 156 10.17 -7.11 -2.75
N ILE A 157 10.79 -6.14 -2.10
CA ILE A 157 10.25 -5.51 -0.87
C ILE A 157 10.04 -4.00 -1.07
N SER A 158 10.73 -3.44 -2.05
CA SER A 158 10.94 -2.02 -2.32
C SER A 158 11.20 -1.24 -1.03
N SER A 159 10.76 0.00 -0.96
CA SER A 159 10.74 0.83 0.25
C SER A 159 9.62 0.46 1.22
N MET A 160 8.82 -0.58 0.91
CA MET A 160 7.62 -0.95 1.67
C MET A 160 7.86 -2.14 2.61
N GLY A 161 9.00 -2.82 2.51
CA GLY A 161 9.33 -3.98 3.33
C GLY A 161 8.61 -5.27 2.96
N ASN A 162 7.63 -5.21 2.07
CA ASN A 162 6.82 -6.37 1.68
C ASN A 162 6.23 -6.16 0.29
N LYS A 163 6.37 -7.16 -0.59
CA LYS A 163 5.77 -7.14 -1.95
C LYS A 163 4.27 -6.89 -1.95
N ASN A 164 3.53 -7.37 -0.95
CA ASN A 164 2.08 -7.19 -0.84
C ASN A 164 1.73 -5.74 -0.44
N TYR A 165 2.57 -5.09 0.36
CA TYR A 165 2.39 -3.67 0.71
C TYR A 165 2.70 -2.76 -0.48
N LEU A 166 3.80 -3.04 -1.20
CA LEU A 166 4.10 -2.37 -2.47
C LEU A 166 2.96 -2.56 -3.45
N GLY A 167 2.54 -3.80 -3.70
CA GLY A 167 1.47 -4.13 -4.62
C GLY A 167 0.17 -3.41 -4.28
N GLY A 168 -0.23 -3.41 -3.02
CA GLY A 168 -1.41 -2.68 -2.57
C GLY A 168 -1.33 -1.18 -2.82
N PHE A 169 -0.20 -0.55 -2.47
CA PHE A 169 0.03 0.87 -2.73
C PHE A 169 -0.07 1.21 -4.22
N LEU A 170 0.58 0.39 -5.06
CA LEU A 170 0.58 0.56 -6.52
C LEU A 170 -0.82 0.41 -7.13
N VAL A 171 -1.59 -0.62 -6.72
CA VAL A 171 -2.96 -0.84 -7.23
C VAL A 171 -3.88 0.34 -6.95
N TYR A 172 -3.81 0.93 -5.75
CA TYR A 172 -4.63 2.11 -5.41
C TYR A 172 -4.35 3.31 -6.32
N LEU A 173 -3.18 3.38 -6.95
CA LEU A 173 -2.78 4.48 -7.82
C LEU A 173 -3.05 4.25 -9.30
N VAL A 174 -3.28 3.00 -9.74
CA VAL A 174 -3.50 2.70 -11.16
C VAL A 174 -4.71 3.48 -11.69
N LEU A 175 -5.86 3.39 -11.01
CA LEU A 175 -7.08 4.05 -11.49
C LEU A 175 -7.00 5.59 -11.49
N PRO A 176 -6.71 6.27 -10.36
CA PRO A 176 -6.60 7.72 -10.38
C PRO A 176 -5.46 8.17 -11.30
N GLY A 177 -4.37 7.41 -11.37
CA GLY A 177 -3.27 7.66 -12.29
C GLY A 177 -3.69 7.63 -13.76
N LEU A 178 -4.55 6.70 -14.19
CA LEU A 178 -5.08 6.64 -15.56
C LEU A 178 -5.89 7.88 -15.96
N ILE A 179 -6.52 8.55 -14.99
CA ILE A 179 -7.29 9.79 -15.22
C ILE A 179 -6.35 10.99 -15.39
N LEU A 180 -5.17 10.98 -14.76
CA LEU A 180 -4.25 12.13 -14.73
C LEU A 180 -3.77 12.58 -16.14
N PRO A 181 -3.29 11.71 -17.05
CA PRO A 181 -2.89 12.13 -18.40
C PRO A 181 -4.01 12.82 -19.18
N LEU A 182 -5.28 12.47 -18.94
CA LEU A 182 -6.43 13.08 -19.62
C LEU A 182 -6.69 14.52 -19.16
N ARG A 183 -6.21 14.88 -17.97
CA ARG A 183 -6.42 16.20 -17.36
C ARG A 183 -5.23 17.15 -17.50
N LEU A 184 -4.02 16.61 -17.66
CA LEU A 184 -2.80 17.41 -17.82
C LEU A 184 -2.82 18.20 -19.14
N ARG A 185 -2.36 19.45 -19.12
CA ARG A 185 -2.24 20.29 -20.34
C ARG A 185 -0.92 20.07 -21.08
N SER A 186 0.16 19.80 -20.37
CA SER A 186 1.50 19.60 -20.95
C SER A 186 1.66 18.20 -21.53
N ARG A 187 2.04 18.11 -22.81
CA ARG A 187 2.35 16.83 -23.48
C ARG A 187 3.48 16.06 -22.81
N VAL A 188 4.47 16.78 -22.25
CA VAL A 188 5.59 16.16 -21.52
C VAL A 188 5.09 15.52 -20.24
N LEU A 189 4.30 16.24 -19.43
CA LEU A 189 3.75 15.69 -18.19
C LEU A 189 2.80 14.51 -18.46
N ARG A 190 2.02 14.58 -19.55
CA ARG A 190 1.21 13.43 -20.02
C ARG A 190 2.10 12.22 -20.30
N GLY A 191 3.15 12.39 -21.10
CA GLY A 191 4.10 11.32 -21.41
C GLY A 191 4.75 10.73 -20.15
N LEU A 192 5.25 11.57 -19.25
CA LEU A 192 5.85 11.14 -17.98
C LEU A 192 4.85 10.36 -17.11
N SER A 193 3.59 10.81 -17.02
CA SER A 193 2.57 10.08 -16.26
C SER A 193 2.23 8.70 -16.86
N LEU A 194 2.27 8.57 -18.20
CA LEU A 194 2.08 7.29 -18.88
C LEU A 194 3.26 6.34 -18.66
N VAL A 195 4.49 6.86 -18.71
CA VAL A 195 5.70 6.08 -18.37
C VAL A 195 5.61 5.60 -16.92
N ALA A 196 5.26 6.49 -15.99
CA ALA A 196 5.09 6.15 -14.58
C ALA A 196 4.06 5.02 -14.38
N LEU A 197 2.89 5.15 -15.00
CA LEU A 197 1.84 4.12 -14.98
C LEU A 197 2.30 2.79 -15.55
N ALA A 198 3.01 2.79 -16.67
CA ALA A 198 3.48 1.57 -17.28
C ALA A 198 4.54 0.86 -16.41
N THR A 199 5.44 1.61 -15.78
CA THR A 199 6.40 1.07 -14.80
C THR A 199 5.68 0.47 -13.58
N ILE A 200 4.62 1.13 -13.10
CA ILE A 200 3.79 0.63 -12.00
C ILE A 200 3.11 -0.68 -12.40
N ILE A 201 2.48 -0.73 -13.57
CA ILE A 201 1.78 -1.94 -14.07
C ILE A 201 2.76 -3.08 -14.29
N TYR A 202 3.94 -2.80 -14.85
CA TYR A 202 4.97 -3.81 -14.96
C TYR A 202 5.42 -4.34 -13.60
N THR A 203 5.63 -3.47 -12.61
CA THR A 203 5.98 -3.93 -11.25
C THR A 203 4.88 -4.81 -10.66
N LEU A 204 3.61 -4.48 -10.91
CA LEU A 204 2.47 -5.29 -10.47
C LEU A 204 2.49 -6.71 -11.10
N THR A 205 2.95 -6.87 -12.34
CA THR A 205 3.11 -8.21 -12.95
C THR A 205 4.24 -9.01 -12.29
N LEU A 206 5.30 -8.35 -11.84
CA LEU A 206 6.43 -8.99 -11.16
C LEU A 206 6.11 -9.46 -9.74
N ILE A 207 5.27 -8.71 -9.01
CA ILE A 207 4.92 -8.99 -7.60
C ILE A 207 4.22 -10.35 -7.43
N LYS A 208 3.52 -10.84 -8.46
CA LYS A 208 2.77 -12.12 -8.45
C LYS A 208 1.94 -12.32 -7.17
N SER A 209 1.12 -11.32 -6.83
CA SER A 209 0.23 -11.35 -5.66
C SER A 209 -1.24 -11.43 -6.10
N ASP A 210 -1.94 -12.49 -5.71
CA ASP A 210 -3.34 -12.71 -6.11
C ASP A 210 -4.27 -11.61 -5.59
N GLY A 211 -4.02 -11.08 -4.39
CA GLY A 211 -4.79 -9.98 -3.83
C GLY A 211 -4.66 -8.68 -4.64
N VAL A 212 -3.49 -8.46 -5.25
CA VAL A 212 -3.25 -7.33 -6.17
C VAL A 212 -4.08 -7.49 -7.44
N TRP A 213 -4.07 -8.68 -8.03
CA TRP A 213 -4.84 -8.97 -9.25
C TRP A 213 -6.33 -8.88 -9.01
N LEU A 214 -6.84 -9.46 -7.92
CA LEU A 214 -8.23 -9.35 -7.53
C LEU A 214 -8.66 -7.89 -7.36
N ALA A 215 -7.85 -7.09 -6.65
CA ALA A 215 -8.12 -5.67 -6.46
C ALA A 215 -8.13 -4.89 -7.78
N LEU A 216 -7.22 -5.19 -8.72
CA LEU A 216 -7.22 -4.60 -10.06
C LEU A 216 -8.45 -5.01 -10.86
N THR A 217 -8.87 -6.27 -10.81
CA THR A 217 -10.05 -6.76 -11.52
C THR A 217 -11.32 -6.11 -10.99
N VAL A 218 -11.52 -6.09 -9.68
CA VAL A 218 -12.71 -5.49 -9.05
C VAL A 218 -12.74 -3.98 -9.30
N SER A 219 -11.61 -3.28 -9.09
CA SER A 219 -11.53 -1.84 -9.31
C SER A 219 -11.68 -1.48 -10.80
N GLY A 220 -11.14 -2.29 -11.71
CA GLY A 220 -11.32 -2.16 -13.14
C GLY A 220 -12.78 -2.35 -13.56
N ALA A 221 -13.48 -3.35 -13.02
CA ALA A 221 -14.90 -3.56 -13.27
C ALA A 221 -15.73 -2.34 -12.79
N PHE A 222 -15.43 -1.82 -11.59
CA PHE A 222 -16.09 -0.62 -11.08
C PHE A 222 -15.81 0.61 -11.95
N LEU A 223 -14.57 0.79 -12.41
CA LEU A 223 -14.20 1.87 -13.31
C LEU A 223 -14.97 1.76 -14.64
N ILE A 224 -14.99 0.59 -15.27
CA ILE A 224 -15.74 0.36 -16.52
C ILE A 224 -17.23 0.65 -16.29
N GLY A 225 -17.81 0.15 -15.20
CA GLY A 225 -19.19 0.43 -14.82
C GLY A 225 -19.47 1.92 -14.68
N GLY A 226 -18.59 2.66 -14.00
CA GLY A 226 -18.66 4.12 -13.88
C GLY A 226 -18.53 4.85 -15.22
N PHE A 227 -17.61 4.42 -16.08
CA PHE A 227 -17.44 4.99 -17.43
C PHE A 227 -18.70 4.81 -18.29
N LEU A 228 -19.35 3.66 -18.19
CA LEU A 228 -20.60 3.36 -18.89
C LEU A 228 -21.76 4.18 -18.31
N TYR A 229 -21.93 4.17 -16.99
CA TYR A 229 -23.01 4.88 -16.29
C TYR A 229 -22.97 6.39 -16.55
N PHE A 230 -21.81 7.02 -16.39
CA PHE A 230 -21.63 8.46 -16.62
C PHE A 230 -21.41 8.83 -18.09
N LYS A 231 -21.49 7.86 -19.02
CA LYS A 231 -21.26 8.06 -20.46
C LYS A 231 -19.93 8.77 -20.76
N LEU A 232 -18.91 8.49 -19.94
CA LEU A 232 -17.60 9.17 -19.99
C LEU A 232 -16.80 8.81 -21.25
N TYR A 233 -17.22 7.76 -21.97
CA TYR A 233 -16.72 7.42 -23.30
C TYR A 233 -16.81 8.58 -24.31
N ARG A 234 -17.73 9.54 -24.12
CA ARG A 234 -17.83 10.74 -24.96
C ARG A 234 -16.60 11.64 -24.80
N ALA A 235 -16.08 11.77 -23.58
CA ALA A 235 -14.86 12.53 -23.31
C ALA A 235 -13.63 11.85 -23.93
N LEU A 236 -13.54 10.52 -23.86
CA LEU A 236 -12.48 9.74 -24.52
C LEU A 236 -12.51 9.90 -26.05
N ARG A 237 -13.68 10.15 -26.64
CA ARG A 237 -13.84 10.34 -28.09
C ARG A 237 -13.16 11.61 -28.60
N LEU A 238 -13.03 12.63 -27.75
CA LEU A 238 -12.37 13.89 -28.08
C LEU A 238 -10.84 13.77 -28.04
N GLU A 239 -10.32 12.89 -27.18
CA GLU A 239 -8.88 12.67 -26.98
C GLU A 239 -8.39 11.34 -27.60
N ARG A 240 -9.05 10.87 -28.67
CA ARG A 240 -8.80 9.56 -29.32
C ARG A 240 -7.33 9.27 -29.60
N GLY A 241 -6.58 10.29 -30.04
CA GLY A 241 -5.15 10.14 -30.31
C GLY A 241 -4.35 9.76 -29.06
N TRP A 242 -4.59 10.45 -27.94
CA TRP A 242 -3.90 10.16 -26.68
C TRP A 242 -4.39 8.89 -26.01
N VAL A 243 -5.66 8.53 -26.18
CA VAL A 243 -6.17 7.24 -25.70
C VAL A 243 -5.55 6.08 -26.48
N ALA A 244 -5.40 6.21 -27.80
CA ALA A 244 -4.76 5.22 -28.64
C ALA A 244 -3.24 5.12 -28.36
N ILE A 245 -2.55 6.26 -28.26
CA ILE A 245 -1.12 6.31 -27.92
C ILE A 245 -0.87 5.83 -26.49
N GLY A 246 -1.70 6.26 -25.53
CA GLY A 246 -1.60 5.87 -24.13
C GLY A 246 -1.91 4.39 -23.93
N GLY A 247 -3.04 3.91 -24.44
CA GLY A 247 -3.43 2.51 -24.36
C GLY A 247 -2.47 1.60 -25.13
N GLY A 248 -2.16 1.95 -26.39
CA GLY A 248 -1.23 1.20 -27.23
C GLY A 248 0.21 1.23 -26.70
N GLY A 249 0.68 2.37 -26.21
CA GLY A 249 2.02 2.52 -25.62
C GLY A 249 2.16 1.78 -24.30
N LEU A 250 1.13 1.80 -23.45
CA LEU A 250 1.10 1.06 -22.20
C LEU A 250 1.05 -0.46 -22.45
N LEU A 251 0.28 -0.90 -23.45
CA LEU A 251 0.23 -2.29 -23.89
C LEU A 251 1.56 -2.75 -24.52
N LEU A 252 2.16 -1.93 -25.40
CA LEU A 252 3.46 -2.24 -26.00
C LEU A 252 4.56 -2.30 -24.93
N LEU A 253 4.59 -1.33 -24.01
CA LEU A 253 5.59 -1.28 -22.95
C LEU A 253 5.43 -2.46 -21.99
N THR A 254 4.19 -2.84 -21.65
CA THR A 254 3.96 -4.05 -20.84
C THR A 254 4.36 -5.33 -21.59
N LEU A 255 4.14 -5.41 -22.91
CA LEU A 255 4.59 -6.55 -23.71
C LEU A 255 6.12 -6.63 -23.84
N VAL A 256 6.80 -5.51 -24.09
CA VAL A 256 8.27 -5.42 -24.15
C VAL A 256 8.88 -5.79 -22.80
N LEU A 257 8.30 -5.30 -21.70
CA LEU A 257 8.78 -5.64 -20.38
C LEU A 257 8.46 -7.09 -20.01
N ALA A 258 7.31 -7.62 -20.46
CA ALA A 258 6.97 -9.03 -20.29
C ALA A 258 7.88 -9.97 -21.09
N SER A 259 8.37 -9.57 -22.28
CA SER A 259 9.33 -10.37 -23.04
C SER A 259 10.73 -10.36 -22.42
N MET A 260 11.03 -9.38 -21.55
CA MET A 260 12.26 -9.35 -20.74
C MET A 260 12.19 -10.22 -19.49
N LEU A 261 11.03 -10.79 -19.16
CA LEU A 261 10.96 -11.81 -18.12
C LEU A 261 11.80 -13.00 -18.58
N PRO A 262 12.80 -13.46 -17.81
CA PRO A 262 13.47 -14.71 -18.13
C PRO A 262 12.39 -15.79 -18.26
N PRO A 263 12.49 -16.71 -19.25
CA PRO A 263 11.53 -17.80 -19.39
C PRO A 263 11.40 -18.41 -18.01
N ALA A 264 10.14 -18.52 -17.54
CA ALA A 264 9.86 -19.05 -16.23
C ALA A 264 10.76 -20.28 -16.08
N VAL A 265 11.69 -20.22 -15.12
CA VAL A 265 12.36 -21.42 -14.64
C VAL A 265 11.19 -22.20 -14.07
N THR A 266 10.59 -23.03 -14.93
CA THR A 266 9.59 -24.01 -14.57
C THR A 266 10.30 -24.79 -13.50
N GLY A 267 9.87 -24.58 -12.26
CA GLY A 267 10.38 -25.26 -11.09
C GLY A 267 9.98 -26.73 -11.17
N THR A 268 10.56 -27.45 -12.12
CA THR A 268 11.03 -28.81 -11.96
C THR A 268 12.51 -28.75 -11.63
N GLY A 269 12.92 -27.78 -10.80
CA GLY A 269 14.21 -27.81 -10.15
C GLY A 269 14.19 -29.01 -9.22
N SER A 270 14.81 -30.09 -9.67
CA SER A 270 15.17 -31.23 -8.84
C SER A 270 15.84 -30.70 -7.58
N MET A 271 15.49 -31.32 -6.45
CA MET A 271 16.11 -31.16 -5.13
C MET A 271 17.58 -31.67 -5.11
N ASP A 272 18.30 -31.62 -6.23
CA ASP A 272 19.65 -32.17 -6.40
C ASP A 272 20.70 -31.09 -6.61
N SER A 273 20.51 -29.91 -6.03
CA SER A 273 21.62 -28.99 -5.82
C SER A 273 22.33 -29.41 -4.53
N PRO A 274 23.58 -29.91 -4.59
CA PRO A 274 24.33 -30.27 -3.38
C PRO A 274 24.41 -29.03 -2.51
N GLY A 275 23.88 -29.14 -1.28
CA GLY A 275 23.87 -28.05 -0.32
C GLY A 275 25.28 -27.48 -0.19
N VAL A 276 25.44 -26.21 -0.57
CA VAL A 276 26.55 -25.41 -0.07
C VAL A 276 26.31 -25.32 1.43
N PRO A 277 27.15 -25.94 2.28
CA PRO A 277 27.01 -25.81 3.71
C PRO A 277 27.18 -24.33 4.02
N ILE A 278 26.14 -23.72 4.59
CA ILE A 278 26.32 -22.45 5.28
C ILE A 278 27.27 -22.78 6.43
N PRO A 279 28.46 -22.16 6.52
CA PRO A 279 29.30 -22.32 7.68
C PRO A 279 28.51 -21.74 8.85
N MET A 280 27.94 -22.61 9.67
CA MET A 280 27.61 -22.27 11.04
C MET A 280 28.96 -22.13 11.73
N ASP A 281 29.50 -20.90 11.74
CA ASP A 281 30.53 -20.50 12.70
C ASP A 281 29.87 -20.59 14.08
N GLY A 282 29.91 -21.80 14.63
CA GLY A 282 29.70 -22.05 16.03
C GLY A 282 30.93 -21.58 16.77
N ASP A 283 30.87 -20.35 17.27
CA ASP A 283 31.63 -19.86 18.42
C ASP A 283 30.96 -18.57 18.92
N ARG A 284 29.75 -18.73 19.47
CA ARG A 284 29.18 -17.79 20.45
C ARG A 284 28.85 -18.58 21.71
N GLU A 285 29.90 -18.89 22.46
CA GLU A 285 29.80 -19.22 23.88
C GLU A 285 29.15 -18.02 24.59
N GLY A 286 27.90 -18.19 25.04
CA GLY A 286 27.18 -17.16 25.78
C GLY A 286 25.66 -17.23 25.75
N GLU A 287 25.04 -18.21 25.08
CA GLU A 287 23.57 -18.35 25.12
C GLU A 287 23.11 -19.16 26.34
N ASP A 288 22.36 -18.46 27.19
CA ASP A 288 21.74 -18.92 28.44
C ASP A 288 20.83 -20.14 28.21
N PRO A 289 21.08 -21.30 28.87
CA PRO A 289 20.31 -22.53 28.68
C PRO A 289 18.83 -22.40 29.06
N HIS A 290 18.42 -21.32 29.75
CA HIS A 290 17.01 -21.06 30.04
C HIS A 290 16.21 -20.54 28.83
N LEU A 291 16.86 -19.96 27.81
CA LEU A 291 16.15 -19.44 26.63
C LEU A 291 15.74 -20.53 25.63
N LYS A 292 16.43 -21.68 25.61
CA LYS A 292 16.10 -22.80 24.72
C LYS A 292 14.87 -23.59 25.16
N ALA A 293 14.53 -23.58 26.45
CA ALA A 293 13.38 -24.31 26.96
C ALA A 293 12.03 -23.62 26.65
N GLU A 294 12.03 -22.32 26.34
CA GLU A 294 10.79 -21.56 26.09
C GLU A 294 10.38 -21.53 24.60
N VAL A 295 11.31 -21.85 23.69
CA VAL A 295 11.07 -21.84 22.23
C VAL A 295 10.70 -23.23 21.68
N GLU A 296 10.98 -24.32 22.40
CA GLU A 296 10.75 -25.70 21.96
C GLU A 296 9.63 -26.44 22.73
N GLY A 297 8.77 -25.71 23.44
CA GLY A 297 7.56 -26.28 24.05
C GLY A 297 6.50 -26.62 22.97
N PRO A 298 5.82 -27.79 23.02
CA PRO A 298 4.70 -28.04 22.14
C PRO A 298 3.62 -26.99 22.36
N LEU A 299 3.06 -26.45 21.27
CA LEU A 299 1.95 -25.49 21.29
C LEU A 299 0.85 -25.93 22.27
N PRO A 300 0.22 -25.01 23.01
CA PRO A 300 -0.82 -25.37 23.96
C PRO A 300 -1.97 -26.13 23.27
N LEU A 301 -2.53 -27.13 23.95
CA LEU A 301 -3.46 -28.11 23.39
C LEU A 301 -4.67 -27.50 22.63
N TRP A 302 -5.09 -26.29 22.97
CA TRP A 302 -6.18 -25.58 22.29
C TRP A 302 -5.77 -25.07 20.89
N ALA A 303 -4.49 -24.79 20.66
CA ALA A 303 -3.93 -24.47 19.35
C ALA A 303 -3.75 -25.71 18.47
N GLN A 304 -3.60 -26.91 19.08
CA GLN A 304 -3.53 -28.18 18.35
C GLN A 304 -4.92 -28.78 18.08
N ALA A 305 -5.93 -28.47 18.90
CA ALA A 305 -7.27 -29.05 18.82
C ALA A 305 -8.20 -28.38 17.78
N SER A 306 -7.79 -27.27 17.15
CA SER A 306 -8.66 -26.48 16.25
C SER A 306 -8.45 -26.76 14.76
N PHE A 307 -7.51 -27.64 14.37
CA PHE A 307 -7.16 -27.88 12.97
C PHE A 307 -7.48 -29.33 12.58
N SER A 308 -8.61 -29.54 11.92
CA SER A 308 -8.98 -30.86 11.40
C SER A 308 -9.43 -30.83 9.92
N GLY A 309 -8.48 -31.15 9.04
CA GLY A 309 -8.58 -32.03 7.86
C GLY A 309 -9.38 -31.56 6.63
N GLY A 310 -9.80 -30.30 6.53
CA GLY A 310 -10.72 -29.85 5.47
C GLY A 310 -10.06 -29.65 4.09
N PRO A 311 -10.79 -29.83 2.96
CA PRO A 311 -10.30 -29.43 1.64
C PRO A 311 -10.01 -27.92 1.52
N LEU A 312 -10.67 -27.09 2.35
CA LEU A 312 -10.37 -25.66 2.50
C LEU A 312 -8.99 -25.44 3.12
N GLU A 313 -8.56 -26.29 4.07
CA GLU A 313 -7.28 -26.20 4.77
C GLU A 313 -6.09 -26.44 3.81
N ARG A 314 -6.21 -27.41 2.91
CA ARG A 314 -5.20 -27.64 1.85
C ARG A 314 -5.10 -26.48 0.86
N ILE A 315 -6.19 -25.75 0.66
CA ILE A 315 -6.18 -24.50 -0.12
C ILE A 315 -5.54 -23.37 0.69
N LEU A 316 -5.76 -23.35 2.01
CA LEU A 316 -5.27 -22.31 2.93
C LEU A 316 -3.78 -22.46 3.28
N GLU A 317 -3.26 -23.67 3.51
CA GLU A 317 -1.83 -23.92 3.64
C GLU A 317 -1.06 -23.48 2.38
N ARG A 318 -1.68 -23.66 1.21
CA ARG A 318 -1.14 -23.20 -0.08
C ARG A 318 -1.22 -21.67 -0.27
N ILE A 319 -2.00 -20.97 0.59
CA ILE A 319 -2.23 -19.53 0.57
C ILE A 319 -1.58 -18.83 1.78
N ARG A 320 -1.06 -19.57 2.77
CA ARG A 320 -0.52 -19.06 4.05
C ARG A 320 0.56 -17.98 3.89
N ASP A 321 1.32 -18.01 2.78
CA ASP A 321 2.34 -17.00 2.45
C ASP A 321 1.74 -15.67 1.93
N ARG A 322 0.41 -15.54 1.90
CA ARG A 322 -0.33 -14.44 1.29
C ARG A 322 -1.03 -13.62 2.36
N THR A 323 -0.24 -12.79 3.04
CA THR A 323 -0.64 -11.94 4.18
C THR A 323 -2.01 -11.25 4.04
N ARG A 324 -2.41 -10.82 2.85
CA ARG A 324 -3.71 -10.14 2.68
C ARG A 324 -4.92 -11.08 2.70
N LEU A 325 -4.82 -12.30 2.19
CA LEU A 325 -5.92 -13.27 2.28
C LEU A 325 -6.11 -13.78 3.71
N TRP A 326 -5.01 -13.82 4.47
CA TRP A 326 -5.03 -14.08 5.90
C TRP A 326 -5.82 -13.00 6.65
N ASP A 327 -5.59 -11.72 6.37
CA ASP A 327 -6.35 -10.62 7.01
C ASP A 327 -7.87 -10.72 6.76
N TRP A 328 -8.29 -11.10 5.54
CA TRP A 328 -9.71 -11.33 5.23
C TRP A 328 -10.28 -12.56 5.91
N TRP A 329 -9.50 -13.63 6.05
CA TRP A 329 -9.91 -14.83 6.78
C TRP A 329 -10.01 -14.56 8.28
N VAL A 330 -9.04 -13.86 8.87
CA VAL A 330 -9.09 -13.41 10.27
C VAL A 330 -10.33 -12.54 10.48
N GLY A 331 -10.59 -11.57 9.59
CA GLY A 331 -11.82 -10.78 9.64
C GLY A 331 -13.10 -11.61 9.52
N TRP A 332 -13.10 -12.66 8.69
CA TRP A 332 -14.22 -13.58 8.55
C TRP A 332 -14.44 -14.48 9.77
N GLU A 333 -13.38 -15.02 10.37
CA GLU A 333 -13.48 -15.80 11.61
C GLU A 333 -13.89 -14.89 12.79
N MET A 334 -13.33 -13.69 12.90
CA MET A 334 -13.76 -12.69 13.88
C MET A 334 -15.24 -12.32 13.70
N LEU A 335 -15.74 -12.24 12.47
CA LEU A 335 -17.15 -12.00 12.18
C LEU A 335 -18.05 -13.19 12.56
N LYS A 336 -17.59 -14.44 12.40
CA LYS A 336 -18.35 -15.61 12.86
C LYS A 336 -18.49 -15.64 14.37
N ASP A 337 -17.39 -15.38 15.07
CA ASP A 337 -17.32 -15.48 16.53
C ASP A 337 -18.00 -14.26 17.20
N HIS A 338 -17.89 -13.09 16.57
CA HIS A 338 -18.41 -11.82 17.08
C HIS A 338 -19.14 -11.02 15.99
N PRO A 339 -20.35 -11.43 15.56
CA PRO A 339 -21.05 -10.85 14.40
C PRO A 339 -21.42 -9.36 14.54
N LEU A 340 -21.37 -8.80 15.75
CA LEU A 340 -21.68 -7.40 16.03
C LEU A 340 -20.45 -6.53 16.35
N LEU A 341 -19.30 -7.14 16.66
CA LEU A 341 -18.11 -6.44 17.16
C LEU A 341 -16.80 -6.85 16.46
N GLY A 342 -16.82 -7.92 15.66
CA GLY A 342 -15.69 -8.41 14.89
C GLY A 342 -15.48 -7.56 13.64
N ILE A 343 -14.77 -6.45 13.82
CA ILE A 343 -14.03 -5.75 12.75
C ILE A 343 -12.61 -5.54 13.23
#